data_AF-A0A090YVN8-F1
#
_entry.id   AF-A0A090YVN8-F1
#
_cell.length_a   1.000
_cell.length_b   1.000
_cell.length_c   1.000
_cell.angle_alpha   90.00
_cell.angle_beta   90.00
_cell.angle_gamma   90.00
#
_symmetry.space_group_name_H-M   'P 1'
#
loop_
_entity.id
_entity.type
_entity.pdbx_description
1 polymer ?
#
loop_
_entity_poly.entity_id
_entity_poly.type
_entity_poly.pdbx_seq_one_letter_code
_entity_poly.pdbx_strand_id
1 'polypeptide(L)' 'MSESIQLNTTKYLNNKTQQCYSFIKKRVRSMLGFKSYKTTTSILSGVETMHMIKKGQSDVKNQSARKQKELTHRVFELIA' A
#
# COMPACT_ATOMS: atom_id res chain seq x y z
N MET A 1 3.07 -28.97 18.56
CA MET A 1 1.66 -28.93 18.16
C MET A 1 1.49 -27.74 17.22
N SER A 2 1.65 -27.97 15.91
CA SER A 2 1.45 -26.94 14.89
C SER A 2 -0.05 -26.76 14.71
N GLU A 3 -0.60 -25.67 15.27
CA GLU A 3 -1.94 -25.23 14.92
C GLU A 3 -1.99 -25.08 13.41
N SER A 4 -2.68 -26.01 12.75
CA SER A 4 -3.04 -25.91 11.35
C SER A 4 -3.94 -24.68 11.24
N ILE A 5 -3.33 -23.54 10.91
CA ILE A 5 -3.99 -22.28 10.59
C ILE A 5 -5.12 -22.63 9.63
N GLN A 6 -6.36 -22.60 10.13
CA GLN A 6 -7.54 -22.95 9.35
C GLN A 6 -7.68 -21.92 8.24
N LEU A 7 -7.09 -22.20 7.08
CA LEU A 7 -7.23 -21.41 5.85
C LEU A 7 -8.60 -21.65 5.20
N ASN A 8 -9.67 -21.50 5.98
CA ASN A 8 -11.05 -21.53 5.49
C ASN A 8 -11.49 -20.12 5.09
N THR A 9 -10.60 -19.36 4.44
CA THR A 9 -11.03 -18.11 3.80
C THR A 9 -11.72 -18.48 2.51
N THR A 10 -12.94 -17.97 2.29
CA THR A 10 -13.64 -18.13 1.01
C THR A 10 -12.68 -17.82 -0.14
N LYS A 11 -12.73 -18.60 -1.23
CA LYS A 11 -11.81 -18.47 -2.39
C LYS A 11 -11.57 -17.02 -2.83
N TYR A 12 -12.60 -16.18 -2.67
CA TYR A 12 -12.57 -14.74 -2.90
C TYR A 12 -11.60 -13.96 -1.99
N LEU A 13 -11.66 -14.15 -0.68
CA LEU A 13 -10.79 -13.47 0.28
C LEU A 13 -9.34 -13.90 0.09
N ASN A 14 -9.11 -15.20 -0.14
CA ASN A 14 -7.77 -15.69 -0.45
C ASN A 14 -7.20 -15.03 -1.70
N ASN A 15 -7.98 -14.95 -2.79
CA ASN A 15 -7.54 -14.28 -4.02
C ASN A 15 -7.18 -12.80 -3.80
N LYS A 16 -7.97 -12.05 -3.03
CA LYS A 16 -7.66 -10.65 -2.72
C LYS A 16 -6.36 -10.50 -1.94
N THR A 17 -6.20 -11.29 -0.88
CA THR A 17 -5.02 -11.28 -0.03
C THR A 17 -3.77 -11.67 -0.83
N GLN A 18 -3.86 -12.76 -1.61
CA GLN A 18 -2.76 -13.26 -2.43
C GLN A 18 -2.40 -12.28 -3.57
N GLN A 19 -3.39 -11.58 -4.14
CA GLN A 19 -3.16 -10.51 -5.11
C GLN A 19 -2.47 -9.29 -4.48
N CYS A 20 -2.86 -8.89 -3.28
CA CYS A 20 -2.21 -7.80 -2.54
C CYS A 20 -0.74 -8.12 -2.27
N TYR A 21 -0.45 -9.32 -1.75
CA TYR A 21 0.93 -9.78 -1.56
C TYR A 21 1.73 -9.80 -2.86
N SER A 22 1.14 -10.25 -3.97
CA SER A 22 1.81 -10.28 -5.27
C SER A 22 2.08 -8.87 -5.81
N PHE A 23 1.18 -7.92 -5.59
CA PHE A 23 1.36 -6.52 -5.96
C PHE A 23 2.51 -5.86 -5.19
N ILE A 24 2.55 -6.06 -3.87
CA ILE A 24 3.62 -5.56 -3.01
C ILE A 24 4.95 -6.18 -3.42
N LYS A 25 5.02 -7.51 -3.58
CA LYS A 25 6.24 -8.22 -4.02
C LYS A 25 6.75 -7.71 -5.36
N LYS A 26 5.87 -7.43 -6.34
CA LYS A 26 6.28 -6.86 -7.64
C LYS A 26 6.92 -5.48 -7.51
N ARG A 27 6.41 -4.61 -6.63
CA ARG A 27 6.96 -3.27 -6.40
C ARG A 27 8.29 -3.31 -5.66
N VAL A 28 8.40 -4.19 -4.67
CA VAL A 28 9.63 -4.33 -3.86
C VAL A 28 10.73 -5.05 -4.64
N ARG A 29 10.39 -5.92 -5.60
CA ARG A 29 11.39 -6.69 -6.37
C ARG A 29 12.40 -5.83 -7.13
N SER A 30 12.03 -4.61 -7.54
CA SER A 30 12.96 -3.67 -8.19
C SER A 30 13.72 -2.78 -7.20
N MET A 31 13.49 -2.91 -5.90
CA MET A 31 14.16 -2.15 -4.84
C MET A 31 15.32 -2.96 -4.26
N LEU A 32 16.37 -2.28 -3.76
CA LEU A 32 17.54 -2.91 -3.12
C LEU A 32 17.24 -3.48 -1.71
N GLY A 33 15.97 -3.74 -1.40
CA GLY A 33 15.49 -4.10 -0.06
C GLY A 33 15.28 -2.89 0.86
N PHE A 34 14.75 -3.17 2.05
CA PHE A 34 14.48 -2.16 3.07
C PHE A 34 15.51 -2.26 4.20
N LYS A 35 16.11 -1.12 4.59
CA LYS A 35 17.13 -1.09 5.65
C LYS A 35 16.54 -1.19 7.07
N SER A 36 15.29 -0.78 7.27
CA SER A 36 14.64 -0.80 8.58
C SER A 36 13.13 -1.01 8.45
N TYR A 37 12.49 -1.53 9.51
CA TYR A 37 11.05 -1.70 9.55
C TYR A 37 10.30 -0.37 9.38
N LYS A 38 10.76 0.70 10.04
CA LYS A 38 10.17 2.04 9.89
C LYS A 38 10.18 2.50 8.43
N THR A 39 11.30 2.31 7.74
CA THR A 39 11.43 2.64 6.31
C THR A 39 10.51 1.78 5.45
N THR A 40 10.37 0.49 5.74
CA THR A 40 9.43 -0.41 5.06
C THR A 40 7.99 0.09 5.19
N THR A 41 7.56 0.44 6.40
CA THR A 41 6.19 0.90 6.67
C THR A 41 5.89 2.19 5.91
N SER A 42 6.79 3.17 5.94
CA SER A 42 6.62 4.42 5.20
C SER A 42 6.59 4.22 3.69
N ILE A 43 7.44 3.35 3.14
CA ILE A 43 7.41 3.09 1.70
C ILE A 43 6.10 2.37 1.30
N LEU A 44 5.67 1.40 2.11
CA LEU A 44 4.45 0.65 1.83
C LEU A 44 3.20 1.54 1.90
N SER A 45 3.10 2.43 2.90
CA SER A 45 2.00 3.40 3.00
C SER A 45 1.99 4.37 1.82
N GLY A 46 3.17 4.76 1.32
CA GLY A 46 3.30 5.56 0.10
C GLY A 46 2.80 4.85 -1.16
N VAL A 47 3.20 3.59 -1.33
CA VAL A 47 2.76 2.76 -2.47
C VAL A 47 1.25 2.55 -2.45
N GLU A 48 0.67 2.32 -1.27
CA GLU A 48 -0.77 2.16 -1.08
C GLU A 48 -1.52 3.47 -1.38
N THR A 49 -1.05 4.60 -0.87
CA THR A 49 -1.62 5.93 -1.13
C THR A 49 -1.60 6.28 -2.60
N MET A 50 -0.47 6.07 -3.28
CA MET A 50 -0.37 6.28 -4.72
C MET A 50 -1.29 5.34 -5.50
N HIS A 51 -1.51 4.11 -5.00
CA HIS A 51 -2.48 3.18 -5.59
C HIS A 51 -3.93 3.64 -5.42
N MET A 52 -4.30 4.16 -4.25
CA MET A 52 -5.63 4.72 -3.98
C MET A 52 -5.93 5.94 -4.87
N ILE A 53 -4.94 6.83 -5.04
CA ILE A 53 -5.03 7.98 -5.94
C ILE A 53 -5.19 7.52 -7.39
N LYS A 54 -4.39 6.55 -7.84
CA LYS A 54 -4.48 5.99 -9.21
C LYS A 54 -5.84 5.34 -9.50
N LYS A 55 -6.44 4.65 -8.52
CA LYS A 55 -7.81 4.12 -8.65
C LYS A 55 -8.88 5.19 -8.53
N GLY A 56 -8.50 6.39 -8.06
CA GLY A 56 -9.40 7.49 -7.74
C GLY A 56 -10.43 7.11 -6.69
N GLN A 57 -9.99 6.32 -5.71
CA GLN A 57 -10.74 6.03 -4.48
C GLN A 57 -10.65 7.20 -3.50
N SER A 58 -9.67 8.08 -3.69
CA SER A 58 -9.60 9.39 -3.05
C SER A 58 -10.38 10.41 -3.89
N ASP A 59 -11.00 11.41 -3.24
CA ASP A 59 -11.78 12.52 -3.82
C ASP A 59 -10.94 13.52 -4.68
N VAL A 60 -9.83 13.03 -5.19
CA VAL A 60 -8.69 13.71 -5.80
C VAL A 60 -8.71 13.54 -7.31
N LYS A 61 -9.65 12.75 -7.85
CA LYS A 61 -9.79 12.48 -9.29
C LYS A 61 -9.79 13.77 -10.14
N ASN A 62 -10.27 14.89 -9.60
CA ASN A 62 -10.38 16.19 -10.27
C ASN A 62 -9.55 17.30 -9.63
N GLN A 63 -8.53 16.95 -8.86
CA GLN A 63 -7.83 17.91 -8.03
C GLN A 63 -6.43 18.20 -8.58
N SER A 64 -6.15 19.51 -8.75
CA SER A 64 -4.85 20.03 -9.20
C SER A 64 -3.70 19.45 -8.38
N ALA A 65 -2.49 19.44 -8.95
CA ALA A 65 -1.26 18.94 -8.32
C ALA A 65 -1.06 19.41 -6.85
N ARG A 66 -1.63 20.56 -6.47
CA ARG A 66 -1.63 21.11 -5.10
C ARG A 66 -2.33 20.21 -4.09
N LYS A 67 -3.49 19.64 -4.40
CA LYS A 67 -4.23 18.79 -3.45
C LYS A 67 -3.67 17.37 -3.38
N GLN A 68 -3.06 16.89 -4.45
CA GLN A 68 -2.23 15.66 -4.42
C GLN A 68 -1.01 15.84 -3.52
N LYS A 69 -0.35 17.01 -3.59
CA LYS A 69 0.73 17.39 -2.68
C LYS A 69 0.23 17.41 -1.24
N GLU A 70 -0.90 18.06 -0.97
CA GLU A 70 -1.46 18.20 0.37
C GLU A 70 -1.82 16.85 1.01
N LEU A 71 -2.40 15.91 0.24
CA LEU A 71 -2.65 14.56 0.71
C LEU A 71 -1.38 13.77 0.98
N THR A 72 -0.35 13.96 0.15
CA THR A 72 0.97 13.36 0.39
C THR A 72 1.52 13.86 1.71
N HIS A 73 1.49 15.18 1.96
CA HIS A 73 1.89 15.75 3.25
C HIS A 73 1.10 15.16 4.42
N ARG A 74 -0.22 15.02 4.27
CA ARG A 74 -1.11 14.50 5.31
C ARG A 74 -0.86 13.03 5.64
N VAL A 75 -0.61 12.20 4.62
CA VAL A 75 -0.34 10.76 4.77
C VAL A 75 1.03 10.49 5.39
N PHE A 76 2.01 11.30 5.03
CA PHE A 76 3.39 11.11 5.50
C PHE A 76 3.73 11.96 6.72
N GLU A 77 2.75 12.66 7.31
CA GLU A 77 2.93 13.58 8.44
C GLU A 77 4.09 14.58 8.22
N LEU A 78 4.33 14.94 6.95
CA LEU A 78 5.38 15.88 6.61
C LEU A 78 4.85 17.28 6.93
N ILE A 79 5.48 17.94 7.91
CA ILE A 79 5.20 19.34 8.25
C ILE A 79 5.24 20.15 6.94
N ALA A 80 4.11 20.80 6.63
CA ALA A 80 3.88 21.55 5.40
C ALA A 80 4.53 22.93 5.45
#